data_AF-A0A9D5GYL0-F1
#
_entry.id   AF-A0A9D5GYL0-F1
#
_cell.length_a   1.000
_cell.length_b   1.000
_cell.length_c   1.000
_cell.angle_alpha   90.00
_cell.angle_beta   90.00
_cell.angle_gamma   90.00
#
_symmetry.space_group_name_H-M   'P 1'
#
loop_
_entity.id
_entity.type
_entity.pdbx_description
1 polymer ?
#
loop_
_entity_poly.entity_id
_entity_poly.type
_entity_poly.pdbx_seq_one_letter_code
_entity_poly.pdbx_strand_id
1 'polypeptide(L)'
;MANHMISKCFNIFVILAIIAALQYSRVEAGICSEVFQRCDDMDCPSHCKSTYGSRSLGHTCDLFYLCTCSFNQDPSSPNLCHIGDGTCFTGECDAACCNAKCAGSLKQGSGICIPNQHTKDRCVCTYRS
;
A
#
# COMPACT_ATOMS: atom_id res chain seq x y z
N MET A 1 -15.50 43.45 5.31
CA MET A 1 -14.83 42.41 6.14
C MET A 1 -15.11 40.97 5.66
N ALA A 2 -15.54 40.74 4.41
CA ALA A 2 -15.83 39.41 3.86
C ALA A 2 -14.61 38.70 3.24
N ASN A 3 -13.65 39.47 2.72
CA ASN A 3 -12.49 38.94 1.99
C ASN A 3 -11.53 38.12 2.88
N HIS A 4 -11.56 38.35 4.20
CA HIS A 4 -10.68 37.65 5.16
C HIS A 4 -11.25 36.29 5.61
N MET A 5 -12.56 36.07 5.50
CA MET A 5 -13.20 34.77 5.74
C MET A 5 -13.08 33.85 4.52
N ILE A 6 -13.27 34.39 3.31
CA ILE A 6 -13.15 33.66 2.05
C ILE A 6 -11.72 33.11 1.86
N SER A 7 -10.70 33.92 2.17
CA SER A 7 -9.29 33.50 2.10
C SER A 7 -8.95 32.36 3.07
N LYS A 8 -9.48 32.38 4.30
CA LYS A 8 -9.26 31.29 5.27
C LYS A 8 -9.97 29.99 4.87
N CYS A 9 -11.21 30.08 4.38
CA CYS A 9 -11.94 28.91 3.89
C CYS A 9 -11.24 28.28 2.67
N PHE A 10 -10.74 29.11 1.75
CA PHE A 10 -10.03 28.63 0.55
C PHE A 10 -8.78 27.81 0.93
N ASN A 11 -7.99 28.28 1.90
CA ASN A 11 -6.82 27.55 2.39
C ASN A 11 -7.20 26.20 3.05
N ILE A 12 -8.30 26.14 3.80
CA ILE A 12 -8.78 24.89 4.40
C ILE A 12 -9.22 23.90 3.30
N PHE A 13 -9.94 24.38 2.27
CA PHE A 13 -10.33 23.54 1.14
C PHE A 13 -9.13 23.00 0.36
N VAL A 14 -8.08 23.80 0.16
CA VAL A 14 -6.84 23.34 -0.48
C VAL A 14 -6.15 22.26 0.35
N ILE A 15 -6.05 22.44 1.68
CA ILE A 15 -5.45 21.43 2.56
C ILE A 15 -6.26 20.12 2.54
N LEU A 16 -7.59 20.21 2.61
CA LEU A 16 -8.46 19.04 2.51
C LEU A 16 -8.37 18.35 1.14
N ALA A 17 -8.25 19.11 0.05
CA ALA A 17 -8.06 18.56 -1.29
C ALA A 17 -6.71 17.86 -1.44
N ILE A 18 -5.64 18.41 -0.86
CA ILE A 18 -4.31 17.77 -0.84
C ILE A 18 -4.35 16.48 -0.03
N ILE A 19 -4.96 16.48 1.15
CA ILE A 19 -5.11 15.26 1.97
C ILE A 19 -5.96 14.24 1.21
N ALA A 20 -7.08 14.64 0.62
CA ALA A 20 -7.93 13.76 -0.17
C ALA A 20 -7.18 13.16 -1.37
N ALA A 21 -6.37 13.96 -2.07
CA ALA A 21 -5.51 13.48 -3.15
C ALA A 21 -4.47 12.47 -2.66
N LEU A 22 -3.80 12.74 -1.53
CA LEU A 22 -2.85 11.80 -0.91
C LEU A 22 -3.50 10.48 -0.46
N GLN A 23 -4.78 10.51 -0.08
CA GLN A 23 -5.54 9.30 0.28
C GLN A 23 -6.03 8.53 -0.96
N TYR A 24 -6.36 9.22 -2.06
CA TYR A 24 -6.93 8.61 -3.27
C TYR A 24 -5.92 7.93 -4.20
N SER A 25 -4.63 8.18 -4.04
CA SER A 25 -3.61 7.66 -4.96
C SER A 25 -2.43 7.03 -4.21
N ARG A 26 -2.68 6.01 -3.38
CA ARG A 26 -1.58 5.12 -2.95
C ARG A 26 -0.97 4.33 -4.11
N VAL A 27 -1.62 4.32 -5.26
CA VAL A 27 -1.13 3.69 -6.50
C VAL A 27 -1.15 4.76 -7.59
N GLU A 28 0.02 5.35 -7.89
CA GLU A 28 0.20 5.97 -9.20
C GLU A 28 0.04 4.89 -10.26
N ALA A 29 -0.68 5.20 -11.33
CA ALA A 29 -0.92 4.24 -12.40
C ALA A 29 0.41 3.67 -12.89
N GLY A 30 0.56 2.34 -12.83
CA GLY A 30 1.78 1.64 -13.21
C GLY A 30 2.80 1.39 -12.09
N ILE A 31 2.50 1.69 -10.81
CA ILE A 31 3.33 1.23 -9.69
C ILE A 31 2.71 -0.01 -9.04
N CYS A 32 3.48 -1.08 -9.00
CA CYS A 32 3.12 -2.36 -8.41
C CYS A 32 4.04 -2.68 -7.23
N SER A 33 3.60 -3.60 -6.39
CA SER A 33 4.43 -4.14 -5.33
C SER A 33 4.23 -5.65 -5.19
N GLU A 34 5.25 -6.32 -4.67
CA GLU A 34 5.18 -7.74 -4.30
C GLU A 34 5.88 -7.97 -2.97
N VAL A 35 5.32 -8.91 -2.20
CA VAL A 35 5.80 -9.30 -0.88
C VAL A 35 6.61 -10.60 -0.99
N PHE A 36 7.80 -10.60 -0.40
CA PHE A 36 8.76 -11.71 -0.39
C PHE A 36 9.04 -12.19 1.04
N GLN A 37 10.16 -12.90 1.23
CA GLN A 37 10.59 -13.42 2.53
C GLN A 37 11.01 -12.30 3.49
N ARG A 38 11.34 -12.70 4.71
CA ARG A 38 11.71 -11.76 5.75
C ARG A 38 13.06 -11.13 5.45
N CYS A 39 13.23 -9.88 5.84
CA CYS A 39 14.44 -9.10 5.64
C CYS A 39 15.63 -9.57 6.49
N ASP A 40 15.41 -10.40 7.51
CA ASP A 40 16.47 -11.09 8.24
C ASP A 40 16.95 -12.37 7.52
N ASP A 41 16.12 -12.95 6.65
CA ASP A 41 16.44 -14.15 5.87
C ASP A 41 17.05 -13.80 4.49
N MET A 42 16.91 -12.56 4.02
CA MET A 42 17.41 -12.11 2.71
C MET A 42 17.78 -10.62 2.66
N ASP A 43 18.76 -10.29 1.81
CA ASP A 43 19.06 -8.90 1.43
C ASP A 43 17.97 -8.36 0.50
N CYS A 44 16.91 -7.82 1.12
CA CYS A 44 15.74 -7.23 0.45
C CYS A 44 16.10 -6.19 -0.63
N PRO A 45 16.97 -5.19 -0.38
CA PRO A 45 17.40 -4.27 -1.43
C PRO A 45 17.99 -4.96 -2.66
N SER A 46 18.93 -5.88 -2.45
CA SER A 46 19.59 -6.60 -3.55
C SER A 46 18.61 -7.51 -4.30
N HIS A 47 17.71 -8.18 -3.56
CA HIS A 47 16.67 -9.02 -4.14
C HIS A 47 15.74 -8.20 -5.05
N CYS A 48 15.17 -7.10 -4.57
CA CYS A 48 14.25 -6.28 -5.36
C CYS A 48 14.93 -5.73 -6.63
N LYS A 49 16.18 -5.28 -6.51
CA LYS A 49 16.96 -4.80 -7.65
C LYS A 49 17.25 -5.92 -8.66
N SER A 50 17.56 -7.13 -8.20
CA SER A 50 17.81 -8.30 -9.05
C SER A 50 16.54 -8.75 -9.78
N THR A 51 15.41 -8.85 -9.07
CA THR A 51 14.13 -9.32 -9.60
C THR A 51 13.53 -8.36 -10.64
N TYR A 52 13.58 -7.05 -10.37
CA TYR A 52 12.91 -6.05 -11.21
C TYR A 52 13.85 -5.22 -12.10
N GLY A 53 15.16 -5.29 -11.88
CA GLY A 53 16.15 -4.56 -12.67
C GLY A 53 15.87 -3.06 -12.69
N SER A 54 15.83 -2.48 -13.89
CA SER A 54 15.53 -1.05 -14.10
C SER A 54 14.09 -0.65 -13.71
N ARG A 55 13.18 -1.62 -13.54
CA ARG A 55 11.82 -1.35 -13.07
C ARG A 55 11.73 -1.23 -11.55
N SER A 56 12.77 -1.63 -10.80
CA SER A 56 12.79 -1.53 -9.35
C SER A 56 12.72 -0.05 -8.92
N LEU A 57 11.74 0.28 -8.10
CA LEU A 57 11.59 1.61 -7.49
C LEU A 57 12.13 1.65 -6.07
N GLY A 58 12.07 0.53 -5.36
CA GLY A 58 12.57 0.47 -3.99
C GLY A 58 12.11 -0.78 -3.27
N HIS A 59 12.38 -0.80 -1.96
CA HIS A 59 12.00 -1.88 -1.07
C HIS A 59 11.63 -1.32 0.30
N THR A 60 10.81 -2.06 1.03
CA THR A 60 10.43 -1.77 2.41
C THR A 60 10.40 -3.07 3.19
N CYS A 61 10.89 -3.05 4.43
CA CYS A 61 10.65 -4.11 5.40
C CYS A 61 9.54 -3.64 6.33
N ASP A 62 8.42 -4.35 6.35
CA ASP A 62 7.28 -3.96 7.18
C ASP A 62 7.44 -4.37 8.65
N LEU A 63 6.41 -4.13 9.46
CA LEU A 63 6.41 -4.48 10.89
C LEU A 63 6.51 -6.00 11.14
N PHE A 64 6.23 -6.83 10.13
CA PHE A 64 6.41 -8.28 10.18
C PHE A 64 7.78 -8.70 9.63
N TYR A 65 8.68 -7.73 9.42
CA TYR A 65 9.97 -7.90 8.79
C TYR A 65 9.89 -8.46 7.37
N LEU A 66 8.73 -8.42 6.69
CA LEU A 66 8.60 -8.97 5.36
C LEU A 66 9.07 -7.95 4.31
N CYS A 67 9.92 -8.41 3.40
CA CYS A 67 10.41 -7.62 2.30
C CYS A 67 9.28 -7.35 1.32
N THR A 68 9.05 -6.09 0.97
CA THR A 68 8.14 -5.69 -0.10
C THR A 68 8.94 -4.92 -1.13
N CYS A 69 8.91 -5.35 -2.38
CA CYS A 69 9.54 -4.66 -3.50
C CYS A 69 8.50 -3.80 -4.21
N SER A 70 8.82 -2.54 -4.47
CA SER A 70 8.01 -1.66 -5.32
C SER A 70 8.66 -1.54 -6.70
N PHE A 71 7.87 -1.60 -7.76
CA PHE A 71 8.37 -1.59 -9.12
C PHE A 71 7.38 -1.00 -10.12
N ASN A 72 7.91 -0.49 -11.23
CA ASN A 72 7.10 -0.10 -12.38
C ASN A 72 6.54 -1.34 -13.08
N GLN A 73 5.23 -1.39 -13.20
CA GLN A 73 4.47 -2.36 -13.95
C GLN A 73 3.76 -1.67 -15.12
N ASP A 74 3.77 -2.32 -16.28
CA ASP A 74 3.00 -1.85 -17.42
C ASP A 74 1.50 -1.76 -17.05
N PRO A 75 0.82 -0.63 -17.28
CA PRO A 75 -0.61 -0.49 -16.97
C PRO A 75 -1.52 -1.50 -17.67
N SER A 76 -1.07 -2.10 -18.78
CA SER A 76 -1.78 -3.16 -19.50
C SER A 76 -1.52 -4.57 -18.94
N SER A 77 -0.59 -4.70 -17.99
CA SER A 77 -0.26 -5.98 -17.36
C SER A 77 -1.49 -6.58 -16.67
N PRO A 78 -1.79 -7.87 -16.90
CA PRO A 78 -2.84 -8.56 -16.17
C PRO A 78 -2.41 -8.97 -14.75
N ASN A 79 -1.13 -8.82 -14.40
CA ASN A 79 -0.59 -9.26 -13.12
C ASN A 79 -1.13 -8.42 -11.97
N LEU A 80 -1.49 -9.11 -10.89
CA LEU A 80 -1.93 -8.49 -9.65
C LEU A 80 -0.72 -8.11 -8.80
N CYS A 81 -0.89 -7.02 -8.07
CA CYS A 81 0.07 -6.49 -7.13
C CYS A 81 -0.32 -6.88 -5.71
N HIS A 82 0.68 -7.05 -4.85
CA HIS A 82 0.50 -7.48 -3.47
C HIS A 82 1.26 -6.56 -2.52
N ILE A 83 0.55 -6.02 -1.53
CA ILE A 83 1.15 -5.19 -0.49
C ILE A 83 0.65 -5.61 0.88
N GLY A 84 1.56 -5.63 1.87
CA GLY A 84 1.18 -5.78 3.27
C GLY A 84 0.60 -4.48 3.81
N ASP A 85 -0.54 -4.55 4.49
CA ASP A 85 -1.24 -3.37 5.00
C ASP A 85 -1.56 -3.46 6.50
N GLY A 86 -0.62 -4.04 7.26
CA GLY A 86 -0.66 -4.14 8.72
C GLY A 86 -1.21 -5.47 9.23
N THR A 87 -1.61 -5.48 10.50
CA THR A 87 -2.10 -6.66 11.20
C THR A 87 -3.61 -6.83 11.03
N CYS A 88 -4.03 -8.07 10.80
CA CYS A 88 -5.38 -8.52 11.08
C CYS A 88 -5.48 -9.02 12.52
N PHE A 89 -6.51 -8.57 13.22
CA PHE A 89 -6.81 -9.07 14.55
C PHE A 89 -8.27 -8.79 14.91
N THR A 90 -8.85 -9.75 15.60
CA THR A 90 -10.20 -9.67 16.13
C THR A 90 -10.29 -8.51 17.13
N GLY A 91 -11.09 -7.48 16.81
CA GLY A 91 -11.36 -6.35 17.70
C GLY A 91 -11.00 -4.96 17.19
N GLU A 92 -10.03 -4.79 16.28
CA GLU A 92 -9.93 -3.54 15.49
C GLU A 92 -9.98 -3.78 13.98
N CYS A 93 -9.29 -4.80 13.44
CA CYS A 93 -9.32 -5.04 11.99
C CYS A 93 -9.30 -6.53 11.65
N ASP A 94 -10.48 -7.12 11.51
CA ASP A 94 -10.67 -8.48 11.03
C ASP A 94 -10.57 -8.58 9.50
N ALA A 95 -10.96 -9.73 8.94
CA ALA A 95 -10.96 -9.95 7.50
C ALA A 95 -11.85 -8.96 6.73
N ALA A 96 -13.01 -8.58 7.28
CA ALA A 96 -13.90 -7.63 6.64
C ALA A 96 -13.30 -6.22 6.64
N CYS A 97 -12.69 -5.80 7.75
CA CYS A 97 -11.94 -4.55 7.84
C CYS A 97 -10.76 -4.53 6.86
N CYS A 98 -9.94 -5.59 6.82
CA CYS A 98 -8.80 -5.70 5.90
C CYS A 98 -9.27 -5.54 4.44
N ASN A 99 -10.33 -6.27 4.06
CA ASN A 99 -10.88 -6.16 2.72
C ASN A 99 -11.40 -4.75 2.40
N ALA A 100 -12.16 -4.15 3.32
CA ALA A 100 -12.69 -2.80 3.15
C ALA A 100 -11.57 -1.75 3.02
N LYS A 101 -10.50 -1.89 3.82
CA LYS A 101 -9.33 -1.01 3.78
C LYS A 101 -8.61 -1.09 2.44
N CYS A 102 -8.35 -2.31 1.95
CA CYS A 102 -7.72 -2.53 0.65
C CYS A 102 -8.60 -2.00 -0.50
N ALA A 103 -9.91 -2.28 -0.47
CA ALA A 103 -10.85 -1.82 -1.49
C ALA A 103 -11.01 -0.30 -1.52
N GLY A 104 -10.92 0.37 -0.36
CA GLY A 104 -10.99 1.82 -0.25
C GLY A 104 -9.69 2.54 -0.60
N SER A 105 -8.54 1.86 -0.53
CA SER A 105 -7.21 2.48 -0.65
C SER A 105 -6.49 2.13 -1.95
N LEU A 106 -6.90 1.07 -2.64
CA LEU A 106 -6.20 0.52 -3.80
C LEU A 106 -7.17 0.28 -4.97
N LYS A 107 -6.66 0.48 -6.19
CA LYS A 107 -7.43 0.30 -7.42
C LYS A 107 -7.82 -1.17 -7.60
N GLN A 108 -9.13 -1.42 -7.57
CA GLN A 108 -9.69 -2.78 -7.58
C GLN A 108 -9.08 -3.65 -6.46
N GLY A 109 -8.82 -3.03 -5.32
CA GLY A 109 -8.20 -3.68 -4.17
C GLY A 109 -9.13 -4.66 -3.48
N SER A 110 -8.58 -5.77 -3.01
CA SER A 110 -9.23 -6.70 -2.09
C SER A 110 -8.22 -7.18 -1.05
N GLY A 111 -8.67 -7.39 0.18
CA GLY A 111 -7.80 -7.73 1.30
C GLY A 111 -8.12 -9.10 1.88
N ILE A 112 -7.09 -9.84 2.27
CA ILE A 112 -7.21 -11.07 3.04
C ILE A 112 -6.30 -11.04 4.26
N CYS A 113 -6.74 -11.71 5.32
CA CYS A 113 -5.91 -11.98 6.48
C CYS A 113 -5.18 -13.30 6.29
N ILE A 114 -3.85 -13.23 6.20
CA ILE A 114 -2.99 -14.40 6.09
C ILE A 114 -2.52 -14.77 7.50
N PRO A 115 -2.73 -16.03 7.95
CA PRO A 115 -2.24 -16.49 9.24
C PRO A 115 -0.73 -16.34 9.36
N ASN A 116 -0.26 -15.76 10.46
CA ASN A 116 1.17 -15.65 10.74
C ASN A 116 1.51 -16.46 12.00
N GLN A 117 2.31 -17.52 11.83
CA GLN A 117 2.68 -18.39 12.94
C GLN A 117 3.43 -17.59 14.00
N HIS A 118 3.01 -17.71 15.27
CA HIS A 118 3.60 -17.03 16.43
C HIS A 118 3.39 -15.52 16.51
N THR A 119 2.67 -14.88 15.57
CA THR A 119 2.36 -13.44 15.63
C THR A 119 0.91 -13.18 15.22
N LYS A 120 0.52 -11.90 15.09
CA LYS A 120 -0.83 -11.53 14.62
C LYS A 120 -0.95 -11.84 13.13
N ASP A 121 -2.13 -12.24 12.69
CA ASP A 121 -2.44 -12.39 11.27
C ASP A 121 -2.11 -11.10 10.52
N ARG A 122 -1.80 -11.21 9.23
CA ARG A 122 -1.40 -10.07 8.42
C ARG A 122 -2.47 -9.75 7.38
N CYS A 123 -2.82 -8.47 7.27
CA CYS A 123 -3.62 -8.00 6.15
C CYS A 123 -2.73 -7.87 4.92
N VAL A 124 -3.05 -8.61 3.86
CA VAL A 124 -2.41 -8.49 2.55
C VAL A 124 -3.44 -8.05 1.54
N CYS A 125 -3.18 -6.92 0.89
CA CYS A 125 -4.00 -6.41 -0.19
C CYS A 125 -3.52 -6.95 -1.53
N THR A 126 -4.46 -7.32 -2.38
CA THR A 126 -4.26 -7.62 -3.79
C THR A 126 -4.92 -6.51 -4.60
N TYR A 127 -4.25 -5.96 -5.62
CA TYR A 127 -4.75 -4.83 -6.39
C TYR A 127 -4.21 -4.81 -7.82
N ARG A 128 -4.74 -3.92 -8.67
CA ARG A 128 -4.17 -3.62 -9.99
C ARG A 128 -3.43 -2.30 -9.97
N SER A 129 -2.24 -2.27 -10.57
CA SER A 129 -1.50 -1.03 -10.82
C SER A 129 -2.20 -0.10 -11.83
#